data_AF-A0A4R4ZUC7-F1
#
_entry.id   AF-A0A4R4ZUC7-F1
#
_cell.length_a   1.000
_cell.length_b   1.000
_cell.length_c   1.000
_cell.angle_alpha   90.00
_cell.angle_beta   90.00
_cell.angle_gamma   90.00
#
_symmetry.space_group_name_H-M   'P 1'
#
loop_
_entity.id
_entity.type
_entity.pdbx_description
1 polymer ?
#
loop_
_entity_poly.entity_id
_entity_poly.type
_entity_poly.pdbx_seq_one_letter_code
_entity_poly.pdbx_strand_id
1 'polypeptide(L)'
;MPADVERDDRVLANLTVRQLAILIPAVAAVWLGLVGTDSLVPLPVFAVIAVAVLGAAAALALGERDGVGLDRLLIYALAQRSRPRRLVVAPEGVPALPGWAIAGPPHGNAPALPAPLKLPVHAIRADGVIDLGPDGVAAFVACSTVSFALRTPGEQAGLVGAFASWLNSLSGPAQILVHAQPVNLHPAIGGLREQAAGLPHPALEEAAIDHAAFLSELAATRELLARQVLVVLREPYGPPANSSIGPSPGTSGAGDRGRDVGGAATRVLRRAEQTARALAAAGINARVLAADEAAAVLGQAADPTAPPMDPGTAPPGQTITANSAITTPDDQHGRAGTTEAGR
;
A
#
# COMPACT_ATOMS: atom_id res chain seq x y z
N MET A 1 -28.99 -11.02 8.74
CA MET A 1 -27.75 -11.30 7.97
C MET A 1 -27.26 -12.67 8.38
N PRO A 2 -27.13 -13.66 7.49
CA PRO A 2 -26.39 -14.85 7.85
C PRO A 2 -24.91 -14.44 7.98
N ALA A 3 -24.37 -14.70 9.17
CA ALA A 3 -22.97 -14.54 9.46
C ALA A 3 -22.18 -15.61 8.70
N ASP A 4 -21.12 -15.16 8.04
CA ASP A 4 -19.99 -15.96 7.58
C ASP A 4 -20.25 -16.88 6.36
N VAL A 5 -20.10 -16.28 5.17
CA VAL A 5 -20.17 -16.96 3.85
C VAL A 5 -18.87 -17.74 3.53
N GLU A 6 -17.85 -17.64 4.38
CA GLU A 6 -16.52 -18.26 4.23
C GLU A 6 -16.35 -19.52 5.12
N ARG A 7 -17.44 -20.23 5.44
CA ARG A 7 -17.33 -21.46 6.25
C ARG A 7 -16.89 -22.62 5.36
N ASP A 8 -15.64 -23.06 5.52
CA ASP A 8 -15.11 -24.23 4.82
C ASP A 8 -16.03 -25.45 4.97
N ASP A 9 -16.26 -26.15 3.86
CA ASP A 9 -17.16 -27.31 3.80
C ASP A 9 -16.63 -28.45 4.69
N ARG A 10 -17.50 -28.97 5.57
CA ARG A 10 -17.16 -30.00 6.56
C ARG A 10 -17.49 -31.37 5.97
N VAL A 11 -16.49 -32.23 5.84
CA VAL A 11 -16.62 -33.47 5.05
C VAL A 11 -16.73 -34.72 5.92
N LEU A 12 -15.99 -34.81 7.03
CA LEU A 12 -16.01 -35.98 7.89
C LEU A 12 -15.87 -35.58 9.37
N ALA A 13 -16.73 -36.11 10.24
CA ALA A 13 -16.66 -35.91 11.69
C ALA A 13 -16.52 -34.44 12.14
N ASN A 14 -17.18 -33.51 11.44
CA ASN A 14 -17.13 -32.07 11.70
C ASN A 14 -15.76 -31.40 11.40
N LEU A 15 -14.84 -32.10 10.75
CA LEU A 15 -13.53 -31.61 10.31
C LEU A 15 -13.56 -31.20 8.83
N THR A 16 -12.76 -30.19 8.49
CA THR A 16 -12.56 -29.74 7.11
C THR A 16 -11.59 -30.66 6.36
N VAL A 17 -11.65 -30.67 5.02
CA VAL A 17 -10.68 -31.41 4.18
C VAL A 17 -9.25 -30.98 4.51
N ARG A 18 -9.03 -29.68 4.78
CA ARG A 18 -7.75 -29.12 5.23
C ARG A 18 -7.25 -29.77 6.52
N GLN A 19 -8.12 -29.90 7.52
CA GLN A 19 -7.77 -30.51 8.81
C GLN A 19 -7.37 -31.98 8.67
N LEU A 20 -8.11 -32.73 7.86
CA LEU A 20 -7.79 -34.14 7.58
C LEU A 20 -6.46 -34.29 6.83
N ALA A 21 -6.17 -33.40 5.87
CA ALA A 21 -4.92 -33.42 5.13
C ALA A 21 -3.68 -33.19 6.02
N ILE A 22 -3.83 -32.52 7.17
CA ILE A 22 -2.74 -32.33 8.14
C ILE A 22 -2.67 -33.49 9.14
N LEU A 23 -3.82 -33.96 9.64
CA LEU A 23 -3.87 -34.96 10.72
C LEU A 23 -3.55 -36.38 10.22
N ILE A 24 -4.03 -36.78 9.04
CA ILE A 24 -3.78 -38.12 8.49
C ILE A 24 -2.28 -38.43 8.34
N PRO A 25 -1.46 -37.59 7.69
CA PRO A 25 -0.03 -37.88 7.57
C PRO A 25 0.70 -37.84 8.92
N ALA A 26 0.28 -36.99 9.87
CA ALA A 26 0.86 -36.97 11.21
C ALA A 26 0.62 -38.29 11.96
N VAL A 27 -0.62 -38.80 11.91
CA VAL A 27 -0.98 -40.10 12.50
C VAL A 27 -0.24 -41.24 11.80
N ALA A 28 -0.15 -41.23 10.47
CA ALA A 28 0.58 -42.23 9.70
C ALA A 28 2.08 -42.23 10.01
N ALA A 29 2.70 -41.05 10.18
CA ALA A 29 4.11 -40.93 10.53
C ALA A 29 4.41 -41.48 11.94
N VAL A 30 3.53 -41.22 12.92
CA VAL A 30 3.64 -41.83 14.25
C VAL A 30 3.46 -43.34 14.17
N TRP A 31 2.51 -43.85 13.40
CA TRP A 31 2.32 -45.28 13.24
C TRP A 31 3.51 -45.98 12.57
N LEU A 32 4.05 -45.42 11.49
CA LEU A 32 5.26 -45.93 10.83
C LEU A 32 6.49 -45.87 11.75
N GLY A 33 6.62 -44.81 12.54
CA GLY A 33 7.65 -44.68 13.56
C GLY A 33 7.57 -45.82 14.57
N LEU A 34 6.37 -46.11 15.09
CA LEU A 34 6.13 -47.19 16.05
C LEU A 34 6.55 -48.55 15.47
N VAL A 35 6.12 -48.87 14.24
CA VAL A 35 6.45 -50.13 13.55
C VAL A 35 7.95 -50.25 13.25
N GLY A 36 8.62 -49.14 12.93
CA GLY A 36 10.04 -49.12 12.56
C GLY A 36 11.01 -49.07 13.74
N THR A 37 10.60 -48.56 14.91
CA THR A 37 11.48 -48.39 16.09
C THR A 37 11.21 -49.36 17.24
N ASP A 38 10.34 -50.35 17.03
CA ASP A 38 9.94 -51.36 18.02
C ASP A 38 11.12 -52.14 18.64
N SER A 39 12.29 -52.12 17.99
CA SER A 39 13.54 -52.76 18.47
C SER A 39 14.63 -51.80 18.95
N LEU A 40 14.50 -50.48 18.75
CA LEU A 40 15.58 -49.51 19.01
C LEU A 40 15.25 -48.45 20.07
N VAL A 41 13.97 -48.13 20.29
CA VAL A 41 13.57 -47.00 21.16
C VAL A 41 12.69 -47.50 22.32
N PRO A 42 13.01 -47.16 23.58
CA PRO A 42 12.14 -47.46 24.71
C PRO A 42 10.75 -46.83 24.50
N LEU A 43 9.70 -47.64 24.67
CA LEU A 43 8.30 -47.23 24.51
C LEU A 43 7.92 -45.89 25.18
N PRO A 44 8.37 -45.54 26.41
CA PRO A 44 8.01 -44.24 27.01
C PRO A 44 8.62 -43.04 26.26
N VAL A 45 9.83 -43.17 25.71
CA VAL A 45 10.48 -42.09 24.94
C VAL A 45 9.72 -41.86 23.63
N PHE A 46 9.34 -42.95 22.97
CA PHE A 46 8.53 -42.87 21.76
C PHE A 46 7.16 -42.23 22.04
N ALA A 47 6.49 -42.59 23.14
CA ALA A 47 5.20 -42.03 23.51
C ALA A 47 5.26 -40.51 23.74
N VAL A 48 6.30 -40.00 24.40
CA VAL A 48 6.48 -38.55 24.62
C VAL A 48 6.63 -37.81 23.28
N ILE A 49 7.43 -38.35 22.36
CA ILE A 49 7.63 -37.75 21.03
C ILE A 49 6.32 -37.81 20.22
N ALA A 50 5.61 -38.94 20.25
CA ALA A 50 4.34 -39.11 19.56
C ALA A 50 3.28 -38.12 20.04
N VAL A 51 3.15 -37.92 21.36
CA VAL A 51 2.24 -36.93 21.95
C VAL A 51 2.62 -35.50 21.52
N ALA A 52 3.92 -35.16 21.51
CA ALA A 52 4.37 -33.85 21.06
C ALA A 52 4.06 -33.60 19.56
N VAL A 53 4.31 -34.60 18.70
CA VAL A 53 4.05 -34.51 17.26
C VAL A 53 2.56 -34.41 16.96
N LEU A 54 1.74 -35.27 17.57
CA LEU A 54 0.28 -35.22 17.39
C LEU A 54 -0.33 -33.95 17.99
N GLY A 55 0.17 -33.50 19.14
CA GLY A 55 -0.23 -32.24 19.75
C GLY A 55 0.09 -31.03 18.87
N ALA A 56 1.28 -30.99 18.26
CA ALA A 56 1.65 -29.94 17.31
C ALA A 56 0.80 -29.98 16.03
N ALA A 57 0.54 -31.18 15.48
CA ALA A 57 -0.32 -31.35 14.31
C ALA A 57 -1.77 -30.92 14.59
N ALA A 58 -2.30 -31.26 15.77
CA ALA A 58 -3.62 -30.81 16.23
C ALA A 58 -3.65 -29.28 16.40
N ALA A 59 -2.63 -28.69 17.03
CA ALA A 59 -2.52 -27.24 17.15
C ALA A 59 -2.48 -26.55 15.77
N LEU A 60 -1.73 -27.09 14.80
CA LEU A 60 -1.68 -26.56 13.43
C LEU A 60 -3.02 -26.70 12.67
N ALA A 61 -3.74 -27.81 12.87
CA ALA A 61 -5.00 -28.08 12.17
C ALA A 61 -6.20 -27.32 12.77
N LEU A 62 -6.23 -27.16 14.09
CA LEU A 62 -7.36 -26.57 14.82
C LEU A 62 -7.10 -25.13 15.27
N GLY A 63 -5.85 -24.69 15.31
CA GLY A 63 -5.49 -23.37 15.81
C GLY A 63 -5.70 -22.30 14.75
N GLU A 64 -6.41 -21.25 15.15
CA GLU A 64 -6.58 -20.02 14.39
C GLU A 64 -6.07 -18.86 15.22
N ARG A 65 -5.43 -17.90 14.57
CA ARG A 65 -5.03 -16.64 15.17
C ARG A 65 -5.51 -15.52 14.25
N ASP A 66 -6.34 -14.63 14.79
CA ASP A 66 -6.90 -13.48 14.08
C ASP A 66 -7.63 -13.88 12.77
N GLY A 67 -8.28 -15.05 12.77
CA GLY A 67 -8.99 -15.60 11.60
C GLY A 67 -8.11 -16.29 10.56
N VAL A 68 -6.80 -16.41 10.80
CA VAL A 68 -5.86 -17.14 9.93
C VAL A 68 -5.43 -18.44 10.61
N GLY A 69 -5.50 -19.56 9.88
CA GLY A 69 -5.01 -20.86 10.36
C GLY A 69 -3.52 -20.85 10.68
N LEU A 70 -3.12 -21.54 11.77
CA LEU A 70 -1.72 -21.65 12.20
C LEU A 70 -0.82 -22.33 11.15
N ASP A 71 -1.38 -23.22 10.33
CA ASP A 71 -0.70 -23.83 9.18
C ASP A 71 -0.27 -22.79 8.15
N ARG A 72 -1.17 -21.88 7.77
CA ARG A 72 -0.87 -20.76 6.85
C ARG A 72 0.13 -19.81 7.47
N LEU A 73 -0.02 -19.49 8.76
CA LEU A 73 0.95 -18.66 9.48
C LEU A 73 2.34 -19.29 9.50
N LEU A 74 2.45 -20.61 9.69
CA LEU A 74 3.72 -21.32 9.63
C LEU A 74 4.33 -21.27 8.22
N ILE A 75 3.52 -21.47 7.18
CA ILE A 75 3.98 -21.36 5.78
C ILE A 75 4.47 -19.94 5.50
N TYR A 76 3.73 -18.91 5.91
CA TYR A 76 4.15 -17.52 5.74
C TYR A 76 5.41 -17.20 6.53
N ALA A 77 5.56 -17.74 7.75
CA ALA A 77 6.76 -17.57 8.55
C ALA A 77 8.00 -18.24 7.91
N LEU A 78 7.85 -19.46 7.39
CA LEU A 78 8.91 -20.17 6.67
C LEU A 78 9.27 -19.47 5.36
N ALA A 79 8.28 -19.04 4.59
CA ALA A 79 8.48 -18.27 3.37
C ALA A 79 9.14 -16.91 3.67
N GLN A 80 8.77 -16.25 4.76
CA GLN A 80 9.40 -14.99 5.18
C GLN A 80 10.85 -15.20 5.61
N ARG A 81 11.19 -16.36 6.18
CA ARG A 81 12.56 -16.70 6.56
C ARG A 81 13.49 -16.83 5.36
N SER A 82 12.98 -17.28 4.21
CA SER A 82 13.75 -17.37 2.96
C SER A 82 13.73 -16.08 2.14
N ARG A 83 12.91 -15.08 2.51
CA ARG A 83 12.85 -13.80 1.78
C ARG A 83 14.07 -12.91 2.07
N PRO A 84 14.58 -12.19 1.06
CA PRO A 84 15.66 -11.24 1.23
C PRO A 84 15.23 -10.13 2.19
N ARG A 85 16.09 -9.84 3.19
CA ARG A 85 15.81 -8.82 4.23
C ARG A 85 16.19 -7.40 3.82
N ARG A 86 16.99 -7.26 2.77
CA ARG A 86 17.43 -5.96 2.23
C ARG A 86 16.87 -5.84 0.83
N LEU A 87 15.97 -4.88 0.64
CA LEU A 87 15.34 -4.57 -0.64
C LEU A 87 15.78 -3.18 -1.09
N VAL A 88 16.10 -3.01 -2.37
CA VAL A 88 16.54 -1.73 -2.94
C VAL A 88 15.73 -1.44 -4.19
N VAL A 89 15.35 -0.18 -4.39
CA VAL A 89 14.73 0.30 -5.63
C VAL A 89 15.78 0.23 -6.74
N ALA A 90 15.64 -0.76 -7.63
CA ALA A 90 16.56 -1.00 -8.74
C ALA A 90 15.75 -1.37 -9.98
N PRO A 91 15.17 -0.38 -10.70
CA PRO A 91 14.31 -0.62 -11.85
C PRO A 91 15.03 -1.37 -12.98
N GLU A 92 16.33 -1.09 -13.18
CA GLU A 92 17.20 -1.77 -14.15
C GLU A 92 17.84 -3.06 -13.61
N GLY A 93 17.43 -3.50 -12.42
CA GLY A 93 18.04 -4.61 -11.70
C GLY A 93 19.26 -4.21 -10.86
N VAL A 94 19.68 -5.12 -9.97
CA VAL A 94 20.83 -4.90 -9.10
C VAL A 94 22.09 -5.37 -9.86
N PRO A 95 23.05 -4.48 -10.16
CA PRO A 95 24.28 -4.87 -10.84
C PRO A 95 25.09 -5.83 -9.99
N ALA A 96 25.77 -6.78 -10.65
CA ALA A 96 26.66 -7.72 -9.96
C ALA A 96 27.81 -6.95 -9.28
N LEU A 97 28.19 -7.36 -8.06
CA LEU A 97 29.29 -6.71 -7.38
C LEU A 97 30.63 -6.98 -8.09
N PRO A 98 31.55 -6.01 -8.09
CA PRO A 98 32.93 -6.25 -8.44
C PRO A 98 33.56 -7.34 -7.58
N GLY A 99 34.46 -8.15 -8.14
CA GLY A 99 35.06 -9.32 -7.47
C GLY A 99 35.79 -9.02 -6.16
N TRP A 100 36.33 -7.79 -6.00
CA TRP A 100 36.97 -7.35 -4.76
C TRP A 100 35.99 -7.16 -3.58
N ALA A 101 34.69 -6.95 -3.86
CA ALA A 101 33.66 -6.77 -2.84
C ALA A 101 32.96 -8.09 -2.45
N ILE A 102 33.09 -9.12 -3.30
CA ILE A 102 32.63 -10.50 -3.03
C ILE A 102 33.62 -11.24 -2.11
N ALA A 103 34.90 -10.90 -2.21
CA ALA A 103 35.95 -11.30 -1.27
C ALA A 103 35.74 -10.57 0.06
N GLY A 104 34.74 -11.01 0.83
CA GLY A 104 34.43 -10.47 2.14
C GLY A 104 35.61 -10.54 3.12
N PRO A 105 35.54 -9.87 4.27
CA PRO A 105 36.60 -9.91 5.28
C PRO A 105 36.90 -11.36 5.71
N PRO A 106 38.17 -11.69 6.05
CA PRO A 106 38.63 -13.06 6.29
C PRO A 106 37.88 -13.78 7.43
N HIS A 107 37.20 -13.04 8.30
CA HIS A 107 36.37 -13.55 9.38
C HIS A 107 35.01 -12.83 9.39
N GLY A 108 34.14 -13.14 8.43
CA GLY A 108 32.79 -12.61 8.40
C GLY A 108 31.90 -13.34 7.41
N ASN A 109 30.59 -13.36 7.67
CA ASN A 109 29.62 -13.83 6.69
C ASN A 109 29.67 -12.91 5.47
N ALA A 110 29.63 -13.49 4.27
CA ALA A 110 29.52 -12.73 3.02
C ALA A 110 28.33 -11.75 3.13
N PRO A 111 28.50 -10.47 2.74
CA PRO A 111 27.44 -9.49 2.86
C PRO A 111 26.21 -9.95 2.06
N ALA A 112 25.06 -10.08 2.73
CA ALA A 112 23.82 -10.43 2.08
C ALA A 112 23.47 -9.36 1.03
N LEU A 113 23.42 -9.78 -0.23
CA LEU A 113 23.14 -8.89 -1.36
C LEU A 113 21.72 -8.33 -1.23
N PRO A 114 21.52 -7.02 -1.44
CA PRO A 114 20.19 -6.48 -1.54
C PRO A 114 19.48 -7.07 -2.77
N ALA A 115 18.23 -7.47 -2.60
CA ALA A 115 17.39 -7.89 -3.71
C ALA A 115 16.60 -6.68 -4.26
N PRO A 116 16.21 -6.69 -5.54
CA PRO A 116 15.38 -5.63 -6.09
C PRO A 116 14.01 -5.59 -5.41
N LEU A 117 13.57 -4.40 -5.01
CA LEU A 117 12.23 -4.15 -4.52
C LEU A 117 11.25 -4.23 -5.70
N LYS A 118 10.37 -5.24 -5.67
CA LYS A 118 9.27 -5.37 -6.63
C LYS A 118 8.02 -4.79 -6.01
N LEU A 119 7.60 -3.62 -6.48
CA LEU A 119 6.34 -3.02 -6.09
C LEU A 119 5.17 -3.76 -6.79
N PRO A 120 4.01 -3.91 -6.13
CA PRO A 120 2.82 -4.51 -6.75
C PRO A 120 2.25 -3.63 -7.86
N VAL A 121 2.57 -2.34 -7.85
CA VAL A 121 2.20 -1.39 -8.91
C VAL A 121 3.26 -1.44 -10.00
N HIS A 122 2.83 -1.74 -11.22
CA HIS A 122 3.71 -1.79 -12.39
C HIS A 122 3.73 -0.47 -13.17
N ALA A 123 2.57 0.16 -13.34
CA ALA A 123 2.44 1.42 -14.08
C ALA A 123 1.20 2.19 -13.61
N ILE A 124 1.22 3.50 -13.83
CA ILE A 124 0.05 4.38 -13.69
C ILE A 124 -0.22 4.96 -15.07
N ARG A 125 -1.43 4.75 -15.59
CA ARG A 125 -1.83 5.27 -16.89
C ARG A 125 -2.26 6.73 -16.77
N ALA A 126 -2.24 7.46 -17.88
CA ALA A 126 -2.57 8.89 -17.93
C ALA A 126 -3.98 9.24 -17.41
N ASP A 127 -4.91 8.29 -17.42
CA ASP A 127 -6.27 8.44 -16.91
C ASP A 127 -6.41 8.08 -15.41
N GLY A 128 -5.29 7.87 -14.70
CA GLY A 128 -5.26 7.60 -13.26
C GLY A 128 -5.42 6.13 -12.87
N VAL A 129 -5.56 5.21 -13.83
CA VAL A 129 -5.66 3.77 -13.53
C VAL A 129 -4.29 3.17 -13.24
N ILE A 130 -4.25 2.36 -12.20
CA ILE A 130 -3.06 1.70 -11.67
C ILE A 130 -3.04 0.26 -12.19
N ASP A 131 -1.98 -0.13 -12.90
CA ASP A 131 -1.75 -1.51 -13.32
C ASP A 131 -1.06 -2.29 -12.20
N LEU A 132 -1.70 -3.37 -11.75
CA LEU A 132 -1.22 -4.27 -10.71
C LEU A 132 -0.64 -5.58 -11.29
N GLY A 133 -0.32 -5.63 -12.58
CA GLY A 133 0.42 -6.72 -13.21
C GLY A 133 -0.42 -7.98 -13.44
N PRO A 134 -0.27 -9.06 -12.65
CA PRO A 134 -1.18 -10.21 -12.71
C PRO A 134 -2.48 -9.97 -11.92
N ASP A 135 -2.49 -9.03 -10.97
CA ASP A 135 -3.58 -8.87 -10.00
C ASP A 135 -4.76 -8.02 -10.51
N GLY A 136 -4.67 -7.49 -11.73
CA GLY A 136 -5.69 -6.65 -12.34
C GLY A 136 -5.28 -5.18 -12.48
N VAL A 137 -6.29 -4.33 -12.58
CA VAL A 137 -6.14 -2.87 -12.53
C VAL A 137 -6.90 -2.30 -11.33
N ALA A 138 -6.51 -1.11 -10.88
CA ALA A 138 -7.21 -0.38 -9.83
C ALA A 138 -7.41 1.10 -10.16
N ALA A 139 -8.42 1.70 -9.55
CA ALA A 139 -8.64 3.15 -9.58
C ALA A 139 -8.91 3.66 -8.16
N PHE A 140 -8.44 4.87 -7.88
CA PHE A 140 -8.68 5.55 -6.61
C PHE A 140 -9.77 6.60 -6.76
N VAL A 141 -10.63 6.69 -5.75
CA VAL A 141 -11.63 7.75 -5.59
C VAL A 141 -11.35 8.44 -4.25
N ALA A 142 -10.99 9.72 -4.29
CA ALA A 142 -10.84 10.55 -3.11
C ALA A 142 -12.21 10.98 -2.62
N CYS A 143 -12.45 10.87 -1.32
CA CYS A 143 -13.70 11.21 -0.68
C CYS A 143 -13.48 12.25 0.42
N SER A 144 -14.38 13.24 0.50
CA SER A 144 -14.47 14.11 1.66
C SER A 144 -15.11 13.40 2.84
N THR A 145 -15.03 14.04 4.01
CA THR A 145 -15.80 13.63 5.19
C THR A 145 -17.04 14.50 5.34
N VAL A 146 -18.06 13.99 6.05
CA VAL A 146 -19.27 14.74 6.42
C VAL A 146 -19.45 14.75 7.93
N SER A 147 -19.90 15.88 8.50
CA SER A 147 -20.18 16.02 9.93
C SER A 147 -21.48 15.34 10.32
N PHE A 148 -21.48 14.00 10.33
CA PHE A 148 -22.67 13.16 10.52
C PHE A 148 -23.41 13.46 11.84
N ALA A 149 -22.68 13.63 12.94
CA ALA A 149 -23.26 13.85 14.28
C ALA A 149 -23.99 15.20 14.43
N LEU A 150 -23.68 16.18 13.58
CA LEU A 150 -24.33 17.51 13.60
C LEU A 150 -25.60 17.56 12.74
N ARG A 151 -25.97 16.44 12.08
CA ARG A 151 -27.16 16.35 11.22
C ARG A 151 -28.39 15.94 12.02
N THR A 152 -29.56 16.35 11.53
CA THR A 152 -30.85 15.90 12.08
C THR A 152 -31.05 14.39 11.89
N PRO A 153 -31.88 13.71 12.70
CA PRO A 153 -32.10 12.26 12.56
C PRO A 153 -32.60 11.84 11.16
N GLY A 154 -33.43 12.67 10.52
CA GLY A 154 -33.91 12.43 9.16
C GLY A 154 -32.80 12.52 8.11
N GLU A 155 -31.94 13.53 8.20
CA GLU A 155 -30.76 13.64 7.34
C GLU A 155 -29.80 12.48 7.56
N GLN A 156 -29.54 12.10 8.81
CA GLN A 156 -28.69 10.95 9.14
C GLN A 156 -29.22 9.66 8.51
N ALA A 157 -30.53 9.39 8.62
CA ALA A 157 -31.16 8.24 7.99
C ALA A 157 -31.02 8.27 6.45
N GLY A 158 -31.18 9.45 5.84
CA GLY A 158 -30.95 9.64 4.41
C GLY A 158 -29.51 9.35 3.97
N LEU A 159 -28.52 9.85 4.72
CA LEU A 159 -27.10 9.59 4.48
C LEU A 159 -26.76 8.09 4.60
N VAL A 160 -27.27 7.43 5.64
CA VAL A 160 -27.09 5.99 5.83
C VAL A 160 -27.74 5.20 4.69
N GLY A 161 -28.95 5.59 4.26
CA GLY A 161 -29.65 4.96 3.14
C GLY A 161 -28.88 5.09 1.82
N ALA A 162 -28.36 6.28 1.52
CA ALA A 162 -27.53 6.52 0.32
C ALA A 162 -26.23 5.71 0.36
N PHE A 163 -25.54 5.67 1.51
CA PHE A 163 -24.34 4.86 1.69
C PHE A 163 -24.62 3.36 1.54
N ALA A 164 -25.72 2.86 2.12
CA ALA A 164 -26.15 1.47 1.97
C ALA A 164 -26.49 1.12 0.51
N SER A 165 -27.16 2.04 -0.21
CA SER A 165 -27.43 1.88 -1.64
C SER A 165 -26.14 1.79 -2.46
N TRP A 166 -25.14 2.62 -2.15
CA TRP A 166 -23.83 2.53 -2.77
C TRP A 166 -23.16 1.17 -2.50
N LEU A 167 -23.13 0.70 -1.25
CA LEU A 167 -22.57 -0.62 -0.93
C LEU A 167 -23.25 -1.75 -1.71
N ASN A 168 -24.59 -1.72 -1.82
CA ASN A 168 -25.35 -2.71 -2.60
C ASN A 168 -25.12 -2.62 -4.11
N SER A 169 -24.60 -1.49 -4.61
CA SER A 169 -24.28 -1.30 -6.03
C SER A 169 -22.89 -1.82 -6.43
N LEU A 170 -22.05 -2.18 -5.45
CA LEU A 170 -20.69 -2.65 -5.72
C LEU A 170 -20.72 -4.03 -6.39
N SER A 171 -20.23 -4.08 -7.62
CA SER A 171 -20.19 -5.29 -8.46
C SER A 171 -18.85 -6.02 -8.43
N GLY A 172 -17.90 -5.59 -7.59
CA GLY A 172 -16.58 -6.19 -7.49
C GLY A 172 -15.80 -5.66 -6.29
N PRO A 173 -14.52 -6.05 -6.13
CA PRO A 173 -13.72 -5.68 -4.97
C PRO A 173 -13.61 -4.17 -4.81
N ALA A 174 -13.89 -3.70 -3.60
CA ALA A 174 -13.75 -2.32 -3.17
C ALA A 174 -13.14 -2.28 -1.77
N GLN A 175 -12.21 -1.37 -1.54
CA GLN A 175 -11.59 -1.14 -0.24
C GLN A 175 -11.77 0.32 0.15
N ILE A 176 -12.19 0.56 1.39
CA ILE A 176 -12.23 1.90 1.97
C ILE A 176 -10.98 2.05 2.83
N LEU A 177 -10.11 2.97 2.44
CA LEU A 177 -8.89 3.31 3.17
C LEU A 177 -9.09 4.67 3.85
N VAL A 178 -8.91 4.70 5.17
CA VAL A 178 -8.84 5.93 5.94
C VAL A 178 -7.41 6.05 6.45
N HIS A 179 -6.68 7.00 5.88
CA HIS A 179 -5.29 7.25 6.21
C HIS A 179 -5.17 8.59 6.94
N ALA A 180 -4.47 8.61 8.07
CA ALA A 180 -4.13 9.84 8.78
C ALA A 180 -2.67 10.17 8.46
N GLN A 181 -2.43 11.37 7.93
CA GLN A 181 -1.10 11.82 7.52
C GLN A 181 -0.75 13.18 8.13
N PRO A 182 0.55 13.43 8.44
CA PRO A 182 1.03 14.75 8.80
C PRO A 182 0.73 15.77 7.70
N VAL A 183 0.25 16.94 8.10
CA VAL A 183 -0.03 18.05 7.16
C VAL A 183 1.26 18.82 6.90
N ASN A 184 1.66 18.94 5.64
CA ASN A 184 2.74 19.86 5.25
C ASN A 184 2.16 21.26 5.03
N LEU A 185 2.47 22.18 5.95
CA LEU A 185 2.07 23.59 5.83
C LEU A 185 3.08 24.44 5.03
N HIS A 186 4.27 23.93 4.71
CA HIS A 186 5.30 24.72 4.01
C HIS A 186 4.80 25.35 2.70
N PRO A 187 4.08 24.61 1.81
CA PRO A 187 3.58 25.20 0.57
C PRO A 187 2.58 26.34 0.81
N ALA A 188 1.68 26.18 1.80
CA ALA A 188 0.71 27.22 2.15
C ALA A 188 1.38 28.46 2.76
N ILE A 189 2.39 28.26 3.63
CA ILE A 189 3.19 29.34 4.22
C ILE A 189 3.98 30.09 3.13
N GLY A 190 4.61 29.36 2.22
CA GLY A 190 5.35 29.93 1.08
C GLY A 190 4.44 30.76 0.18
N GLY A 191 3.29 30.20 -0.22
CA GLY A 191 2.32 30.89 -1.05
C GLY A 191 1.76 32.17 -0.41
N LEU A 192 1.47 32.15 0.89
CA LEU A 192 1.06 33.35 1.62
C LEU A 192 2.13 34.44 1.60
N ARG A 193 3.41 34.07 1.80
CA ARG A 193 4.53 35.02 1.80
C ARG A 193 4.81 35.59 0.40
N GLU A 194 4.76 34.76 -0.62
CA GLU A 194 4.97 35.17 -2.02
C GLU A 194 3.87 36.11 -2.51
N GLN A 195 2.62 35.85 -2.13
CA GLN A 195 1.46 36.64 -2.56
C GLN A 195 1.27 37.93 -1.75
N ALA A 196 1.82 38.02 -0.52
CA ALA A 196 1.59 39.13 0.39
C ALA A 196 1.89 40.49 -0.24
N ALA A 197 3.05 40.65 -0.90
CA ALA A 197 3.48 41.92 -1.51
C ALA A 197 2.63 42.33 -2.74
N GLY A 198 1.84 41.40 -3.30
CA GLY A 198 0.94 41.66 -4.42
C GLY A 198 -0.49 42.02 -4.02
N LEU A 199 -0.80 42.05 -2.71
CA LEU A 199 -2.15 42.32 -2.23
C LEU A 199 -2.52 43.81 -2.39
N PRO A 200 -3.79 44.12 -2.73
CA PRO A 200 -4.21 45.47 -3.11
C PRO A 200 -4.23 46.49 -1.95
N HIS A 201 -4.10 46.05 -0.70
CA HIS A 201 -4.18 46.91 0.47
C HIS A 201 -3.12 46.49 1.52
N PRO A 202 -2.40 47.45 2.14
CA PRO A 202 -1.30 47.14 3.09
C PRO A 202 -1.76 46.32 4.29
N ALA A 203 -2.97 46.55 4.81
CA ALA A 203 -3.53 45.72 5.88
C ALA A 203 -3.74 44.25 5.50
N LEU A 204 -3.96 43.94 4.21
CA LEU A 204 -4.07 42.55 3.74
C LEU A 204 -2.69 41.91 3.61
N GLU A 205 -1.67 42.67 3.20
CA GLU A 205 -0.27 42.24 3.21
C GLU A 205 0.18 41.87 4.62
N GLU A 206 -0.05 42.75 5.60
CA GLU A 206 0.26 42.50 7.02
C GLU A 206 -0.47 41.25 7.54
N ALA A 207 -1.78 41.13 7.26
CA ALA A 207 -2.55 39.97 7.67
C ALA A 207 -2.07 38.64 7.03
N ALA A 208 -1.58 38.68 5.78
CA ALA A 208 -1.03 37.49 5.11
C ALA A 208 0.30 37.05 5.74
N ILE A 209 1.17 38.00 6.08
CA ILE A 209 2.45 37.74 6.77
C ILE A 209 2.19 37.19 8.17
N ASP A 210 1.29 37.79 8.92
CA ASP A 210 0.90 37.34 10.27
C ASP A 210 0.31 35.93 10.23
N HIS A 211 -0.55 35.65 9.26
CA HIS A 211 -1.11 34.30 9.09
C HIS A 211 -0.02 33.27 8.76
N ALA A 212 0.94 33.61 7.89
CA ALA A 212 2.08 32.75 7.59
C ALA A 212 2.96 32.49 8.83
N ALA A 213 3.15 33.50 9.69
CA ALA A 213 3.86 33.36 10.96
C ALA A 213 3.11 32.44 11.93
N PHE A 214 1.79 32.61 12.08
CA PHE A 214 0.94 31.73 12.88
C PHE A 214 1.00 30.27 12.41
N LEU A 215 0.89 30.03 11.11
CA LEU A 215 0.98 28.67 10.55
C LEU A 215 2.37 28.05 10.76
N SER A 216 3.43 28.86 10.71
CA SER A 216 4.80 28.41 11.00
C SER A 216 4.95 27.99 12.46
N GLU A 217 4.41 28.78 13.40
CA GLU A 217 4.39 28.45 14.83
C GLU A 217 3.56 27.20 15.11
N LEU A 218 2.39 27.08 14.47
CA LEU A 218 1.52 25.91 14.61
C LEU A 218 2.22 24.63 14.13
N ALA A 219 2.92 24.68 12.99
CA ALA A 219 3.70 23.56 12.47
C ALA A 219 4.89 23.19 13.38
N ALA A 220 5.50 24.16 14.05
CA ALA A 220 6.63 23.93 14.95
C ALA A 220 6.20 23.36 16.32
N THR A 221 4.97 23.65 16.76
CA THR A 221 4.49 23.31 18.11
C THR A 221 3.55 22.11 18.15
N ARG A 222 2.91 21.76 17.03
CA ARG A 222 1.90 20.68 16.99
C ARG A 222 2.09 19.76 15.80
N GLU A 223 1.86 18.47 16.05
CA GLU A 223 1.68 17.50 14.97
C GLU A 223 0.24 17.61 14.45
N LEU A 224 0.08 18.19 13.25
CA LEU A 224 -1.21 18.32 12.59
C LEU A 224 -1.45 17.13 11.68
N LEU A 225 -2.55 16.42 11.89
CA LEU A 225 -2.94 15.27 11.08
C LEU A 225 -4.16 15.60 10.22
N ALA A 226 -4.09 15.31 8.92
CA ALA A 226 -5.23 15.30 8.03
C ALA A 226 -5.65 13.85 7.75
N ARG A 227 -6.96 13.63 7.66
CA ARG A 227 -7.52 12.35 7.23
C ARG A 227 -7.78 12.38 5.74
N GLN A 228 -7.14 11.48 5.01
CA GLN A 228 -7.45 11.19 3.63
C GLN A 228 -8.33 9.94 3.59
N VAL A 229 -9.50 10.04 2.96
CA VAL A 229 -10.39 8.91 2.74
C VAL A 229 -10.36 8.56 1.26
N LEU A 230 -9.99 7.32 0.96
CA LEU A 230 -9.89 6.79 -0.39
C LEU A 230 -10.79 5.57 -0.53
N VAL A 231 -11.52 5.48 -1.63
CA VAL A 231 -12.13 4.23 -2.09
C VAL A 231 -11.27 3.69 -3.22
N VAL A 232 -10.73 2.49 -3.01
CA VAL A 232 -9.92 1.76 -3.98
C VAL A 232 -10.78 0.70 -4.63
N LEU A 233 -10.98 0.80 -5.94
CA LEU A 233 -11.72 -0.18 -6.71
C LEU A 233 -10.74 -1.02 -7.52
N ARG A 234 -10.85 -2.35 -7.44
CA ARG A 234 -10.02 -3.28 -8.22
C ARG A 234 -10.88 -4.03 -9.24
N GLU A 235 -10.31 -4.23 -10.41
CA GLU A 235 -10.86 -5.04 -11.50
C GLU A 235 -9.83 -6.11 -11.89
N PRO A 236 -10.04 -7.39 -11.54
CA PRO A 236 -9.18 -8.48 -11.97
C PRO A 236 -9.31 -8.72 -13.49
N TYR A 237 -8.24 -9.24 -14.13
CA TYR A 237 -8.25 -9.57 -15.56
C TYR A 237 -9.10 -10.81 -15.90
N GLY A 238 -9.32 -11.69 -14.92
CA GLY A 238 -10.13 -12.92 -15.06
C GLY A 238 -11.44 -12.84 -14.28
N PRO A 239 -12.34 -13.84 -14.45
CA PRO A 239 -13.57 -13.91 -13.67
C PRO A 239 -13.23 -13.88 -12.17
N PRO A 240 -14.08 -13.25 -11.34
CA PRO A 240 -13.81 -13.11 -9.92
C PRO A 240 -13.50 -14.48 -9.31
N ALA A 241 -12.49 -14.54 -8.44
CA ALA A 241 -12.07 -15.75 -7.73
C ALA A 241 -13.14 -16.34 -6.79
N ASN A 242 -14.37 -15.83 -6.84
CA ASN A 242 -15.54 -16.34 -6.13
C ASN A 242 -16.24 -17.51 -6.87
N SER A 243 -15.69 -17.98 -7.99
CA SER A 243 -16.06 -19.30 -8.53
C SER A 243 -15.24 -20.36 -7.78
N SER A 244 -15.90 -21.07 -6.86
CA SER A 244 -15.39 -22.15 -6.01
C SER A 244 -15.00 -23.43 -6.77
N ILE A 245 -14.52 -23.32 -8.00
CA ILE A 245 -13.91 -24.41 -8.75
C ILE A 245 -12.41 -24.27 -8.55
N GLY A 246 -11.86 -25.15 -7.71
CA GLY A 246 -10.51 -25.05 -7.14
C GLY A 246 -9.38 -24.83 -8.16
N PRO A 247 -8.22 -24.34 -7.71
CA PRO A 247 -7.08 -24.09 -8.58
C PRO A 247 -6.61 -25.41 -9.17
N SER A 248 -6.77 -25.58 -10.48
CA SER A 248 -6.12 -26.67 -11.21
C SER A 248 -4.62 -26.42 -11.19
N PRO A 249 -3.79 -27.33 -10.63
CA PRO A 249 -2.36 -27.20 -10.67
C PRO A 249 -1.90 -27.63 -12.08
N GLY A 250 -1.69 -26.69 -12.99
CA GLY A 250 -1.28 -27.08 -14.34
C GLY A 250 -1.08 -26.03 -15.42
N THR A 251 -1.21 -24.72 -15.17
CA THR A 251 -1.01 -23.70 -16.23
C THR A 251 0.07 -22.69 -15.89
N SER A 252 1.27 -23.19 -15.56
CA SER A 252 2.52 -22.45 -15.71
C SER A 252 2.83 -22.27 -17.21
N GLY A 253 2.09 -21.38 -17.87
CA GLY A 253 2.18 -21.12 -19.32
C GLY A 253 1.30 -19.99 -19.85
N ALA A 254 0.55 -19.29 -19.01
CA ALA A 254 -0.26 -18.12 -19.38
C ALA A 254 0.54 -16.80 -19.23
N GLY A 255 1.75 -16.79 -19.79
CA GLY A 255 2.51 -15.55 -19.98
C GLY A 255 1.91 -14.78 -21.15
N ASP A 256 1.30 -13.64 -20.85
CA ASP A 256 1.06 -12.50 -21.75
C ASP A 256 -0.03 -12.60 -22.84
N ARG A 257 -0.53 -13.78 -23.20
CA ARG A 257 -1.66 -13.89 -24.13
C ARG A 257 -3.01 -13.70 -23.40
N GLY A 258 -3.49 -12.45 -23.36
CA GLY A 258 -4.92 -12.16 -23.11
C GLY A 258 -5.24 -11.23 -21.93
N ARG A 259 -4.29 -10.44 -21.41
CA ARG A 259 -4.62 -9.38 -20.45
C ARG A 259 -5.27 -8.22 -21.20
N ASP A 260 -6.60 -8.17 -21.21
CA ASP A 260 -7.36 -7.01 -21.71
C ASP A 260 -7.26 -5.84 -20.71
N VAL A 261 -6.07 -5.23 -20.64
CA VAL A 261 -5.80 -4.09 -19.75
C VAL A 261 -6.70 -2.91 -20.08
N GLY A 262 -6.95 -2.66 -21.37
CA GLY A 262 -7.81 -1.59 -21.85
C GLY A 262 -9.27 -1.78 -21.44
N GLY A 263 -9.84 -2.96 -21.60
CA GLY A 263 -11.22 -3.22 -21.19
C GLY A 263 -11.39 -3.25 -19.67
N ALA A 264 -10.44 -3.86 -18.93
CA ALA A 264 -10.46 -3.83 -17.46
C ALA A 264 -10.38 -2.40 -16.93
N ALA A 265 -9.54 -1.57 -17.55
CA ALA A 265 -9.44 -0.15 -17.29
C ALA A 265 -10.74 0.61 -17.48
N THR A 266 -11.41 0.43 -18.62
CA THR A 266 -12.70 1.09 -18.87
C THR A 266 -13.75 0.66 -17.84
N ARG A 267 -13.76 -0.63 -17.44
CA ARG A 267 -14.69 -1.13 -16.41
C ARG A 267 -14.41 -0.52 -15.03
N VAL A 268 -13.14 -0.48 -14.59
CA VAL A 268 -12.80 0.08 -13.28
C VAL A 268 -13.07 1.58 -13.21
N LEU A 269 -12.80 2.33 -14.29
CA LEU A 269 -13.09 3.76 -14.37
C LEU A 269 -14.59 4.03 -14.32
N ARG A 270 -15.40 3.28 -15.07
CA ARG A 270 -16.86 3.40 -15.00
C ARG A 270 -17.38 3.12 -13.59
N ARG A 271 -16.84 2.10 -12.91
CA ARG A 271 -17.18 1.79 -11.50
C ARG A 271 -16.73 2.92 -10.55
N ALA A 272 -15.59 3.54 -10.81
CA ALA A 272 -15.06 4.66 -10.03
C ALA A 272 -15.95 5.91 -10.17
N GLU A 273 -16.35 6.25 -11.39
CA GLU A 273 -17.29 7.34 -11.64
C GLU A 273 -18.67 7.07 -11.03
N GLN A 274 -19.18 5.83 -11.15
CA GLN A 274 -20.45 5.44 -10.52
C GLN A 274 -20.36 5.58 -9.00
N THR A 275 -19.25 5.17 -8.39
CA THR A 275 -18.98 5.34 -6.96
C THR A 275 -18.95 6.81 -6.58
N ALA A 276 -18.25 7.65 -7.35
CA ALA A 276 -18.18 9.08 -7.10
C ALA A 276 -19.58 9.75 -7.12
N ARG A 277 -20.41 9.40 -8.11
CA ARG A 277 -21.79 9.92 -8.22
C ARG A 277 -22.70 9.41 -7.09
N ALA A 278 -22.59 8.13 -6.72
CA ALA A 278 -23.38 7.54 -5.64
C ALA A 278 -23.04 8.16 -4.28
N LEU A 279 -21.76 8.38 -4.00
CA LEU A 279 -21.30 9.02 -2.76
C LEU A 279 -21.65 10.51 -2.72
N ALA A 280 -21.66 11.20 -3.87
CA ALA A 280 -22.14 12.58 -3.95
C ALA A 280 -23.61 12.71 -3.51
N ALA A 281 -24.46 11.72 -3.81
CA ALA A 281 -25.84 11.69 -3.30
C ALA A 281 -25.92 11.53 -1.76
N ALA A 282 -24.87 11.00 -1.14
CA ALA A 282 -24.70 10.96 0.32
C ALA A 282 -23.97 12.22 0.86
N GLY A 283 -23.92 13.32 0.10
CA GLY A 283 -23.24 14.55 0.51
C GLY A 283 -21.72 14.43 0.66
N ILE A 284 -21.13 13.33 0.18
CA ILE A 284 -19.68 13.10 0.18
C ILE A 284 -19.14 13.56 -1.17
N ASN A 285 -18.29 14.58 -1.17
CA ASN A 285 -17.60 15.00 -2.38
C ASN A 285 -16.59 13.92 -2.75
N ALA A 286 -16.87 13.20 -3.85
CA ALA A 286 -16.05 12.10 -4.33
C ALA A 286 -15.57 12.37 -5.75
N ARG A 287 -14.29 12.12 -6.02
CA ARG A 287 -13.69 12.30 -7.35
C ARG A 287 -12.66 11.23 -7.63
N VAL A 288 -12.58 10.79 -8.88
CA VAL A 288 -11.52 9.88 -9.34
C VAL A 288 -10.20 10.64 -9.36
N LEU A 289 -9.12 10.03 -8.87
CA LEU A 289 -7.79 10.65 -8.86
C LEU A 289 -7.16 10.59 -10.25
N ALA A 290 -6.49 11.67 -10.64
CA ALA A 290 -5.64 11.70 -11.82
C ALA A 290 -4.31 10.94 -11.57
N ALA A 291 -3.53 10.76 -12.63
CA ALA A 291 -2.30 9.96 -12.58
C ALA A 291 -1.25 10.49 -11.60
N ASP A 292 -1.06 11.81 -11.58
CA ASP A 292 -0.15 12.53 -10.67
C ASP A 292 -0.58 12.40 -9.21
N GLU A 293 -1.87 12.57 -8.93
CA GLU A 293 -2.42 12.43 -7.58
C GLU A 293 -2.36 10.97 -7.09
N ALA A 294 -2.65 10.01 -7.96
CA ALA A 294 -2.52 8.59 -7.65
C ALA A 294 -1.06 8.21 -7.37
N ALA A 295 -0.12 8.77 -8.13
CA ALA A 295 1.32 8.60 -7.88
C ALA A 295 1.73 9.21 -6.53
N ALA A 296 1.24 10.41 -6.18
CA ALA A 296 1.51 11.04 -4.90
C ALA A 296 0.99 10.19 -3.72
N VAL A 297 -0.24 9.67 -3.82
CA VAL A 297 -0.82 8.77 -2.82
C VAL A 297 0.01 7.49 -2.65
N LEU A 298 0.45 6.88 -3.76
CA LEU A 298 1.30 5.68 -3.71
C LEU A 298 2.69 5.98 -3.14
N GLY A 299 3.27 7.13 -3.49
CA GLY A 299 4.55 7.60 -2.93
C GLY A 299 4.47 7.76 -1.42
N GLN A 300 3.41 8.42 -0.92
CA GLN A 300 3.14 8.57 0.51
C GLN A 300 2.91 7.22 1.21
N ALA A 301 2.23 6.27 0.55
CA ALA A 301 2.04 4.94 1.10
C ALA A 301 3.35 4.12 1.19
N ALA A 302 4.29 4.35 0.27
CA ALA A 302 5.58 3.68 0.25
C ALA A 302 6.59 4.29 1.24
N ASP A 303 6.49 5.60 1.49
CA ASP A 303 7.27 6.31 2.50
C ASP A 303 6.37 7.22 3.35
N PRO A 304 5.78 6.70 4.44
CA PRO A 304 4.91 7.48 5.31
C PRO A 304 5.69 8.51 6.15
N THR A 305 7.02 8.42 6.18
CA THR A 305 7.91 9.33 6.90
C THR A 305 8.49 10.44 6.03
N ALA A 306 8.37 10.29 4.71
CA ALA A 306 8.76 11.35 3.78
C ALA A 306 7.89 12.58 4.02
N PRO A 307 8.47 13.79 3.95
CA PRO A 307 7.67 15.01 3.88
C PRO A 307 6.68 14.89 2.71
N PRO A 308 5.41 15.31 2.89
CA PRO A 308 4.40 15.25 1.84
C PRO A 308 4.92 15.85 0.54
N MET A 309 4.91 15.04 -0.52
CA MET A 309 5.39 15.40 -1.86
C MET A 309 4.61 16.62 -2.37
N ASP A 310 5.31 17.62 -2.92
CA ASP A 310 4.67 18.84 -3.40
C ASP A 310 3.74 18.55 -4.60
N PRO A 311 2.53 19.14 -4.64
CA PRO A 311 1.65 19.03 -5.79
C PRO A 311 2.33 19.63 -7.03
N GLY A 312 2.46 18.84 -8.10
CA GLY A 312 3.18 19.22 -9.32
C GLY A 312 4.55 18.55 -9.48
N THR A 313 4.95 17.66 -8.56
CA THR A 313 6.14 16.82 -8.75
C THR A 313 5.95 15.91 -9.97
N ALA A 314 6.89 15.97 -10.90
CA ALA A 314 6.84 15.20 -12.13
C ALA A 314 6.81 13.68 -11.84
N PRO A 315 5.93 12.89 -12.49
CA PRO A 315 5.92 11.45 -12.35
C PRO A 315 7.26 10.80 -12.74
N PRO A 316 7.55 9.57 -12.26
CA PRO A 316 8.75 8.83 -12.63
C PRO A 316 8.92 8.73 -14.15
N GLY A 317 10.05 9.21 -14.67
CA GLY A 317 10.36 9.21 -16.10
C GLY A 317 9.97 10.47 -16.87
N GLN A 318 9.29 11.45 -16.24
CA GLN A 318 9.09 12.75 -16.86
C GLN A 318 10.31 13.66 -16.58
N THR A 319 10.85 14.25 -17.65
CA THR A 319 12.01 15.15 -17.56
C THR A 319 11.64 16.43 -16.81
N ILE A 320 12.28 16.69 -15.67
CA ILE A 320 12.13 17.95 -14.94
C ILE A 320 12.94 19.02 -15.67
N THR A 321 12.26 19.93 -16.37
CA THR A 321 12.92 21.12 -16.93
C THR A 321 12.91 22.23 -15.89
N ALA A 322 14.08 22.57 -15.35
CA ALA A 322 14.23 23.78 -14.54
C ALA A 322 13.99 25.00 -15.46
N ASN A 323 12.93 25.77 -15.20
CA ASN A 323 12.76 27.05 -15.87
C ASN A 323 13.87 27.97 -15.39
N SER A 324 14.86 28.23 -16.25
CA SER A 324 16.04 29.02 -15.93
C SER A 324 15.66 30.50 -15.88
N ALA A 325 15.11 30.92 -14.74
CA ALA A 325 14.98 32.32 -14.36
C ALA A 325 15.81 32.57 -13.10
N ILE A 326 17.10 32.22 -13.15
CA ILE A 326 18.09 32.75 -12.19
C ILE A 326 18.48 34.12 -12.74
N THR A 327 17.78 35.16 -12.30
CA THR A 327 18.23 36.54 -12.47
C THR A 327 19.50 36.71 -11.63
N THR A 328 20.65 36.75 -12.29
CA THR A 328 21.92 37.18 -11.67
C THR A 328 21.78 38.65 -11.26
N PRO A 329 22.04 39.04 -10.00
CA PRO A 329 22.06 40.44 -9.62
C PRO A 329 23.28 41.11 -10.25
N ASP A 330 23.04 42.26 -10.88
CA ASP A 330 24.00 43.15 -11.51
C ASP A 330 25.04 43.64 -10.49
N ASP A 331 26.32 43.35 -10.74
CA ASP A 331 27.48 43.85 -9.99
C ASP A 331 27.73 45.33 -10.37
N GLN A 332 26.94 46.22 -9.79
CA GLN A 332 27.26 47.64 -9.73
C GLN A 332 27.33 48.03 -8.27
N HIS A 333 28.54 48.12 -7.69
CA HIS A 333 28.94 49.12 -6.69
C HIS A 333 30.48 49.09 -6.46
N GLY A 334 31.15 50.11 -6.99
CA GLY A 334 32.20 50.86 -6.28
C GLY A 334 33.55 50.20 -6.00
N ARG A 335 34.54 50.46 -6.86
CA ARG A 335 35.93 50.64 -6.42
C ARG A 335 36.44 52.02 -6.84
N ALA A 336 36.26 52.99 -5.95
CA ALA A 336 37.02 54.22 -5.95
C ALA A 336 38.19 54.09 -4.96
N GLY A 337 39.39 54.43 -5.43
CA GLY A 337 40.48 54.94 -4.59
C GLY A 337 41.49 53.93 -4.06
N THR A 338 42.63 53.82 -4.74
CA THR A 338 43.93 53.86 -4.04
C THR A 338 44.97 54.49 -4.95
N THR A 339 45.47 55.61 -4.46
CA THR A 339 46.53 56.44 -5.02
C THR A 339 47.89 55.72 -4.88
N GLU A 340 48.79 56.06 -5.80
CA GLU A 340 50.21 56.37 -5.56
C GLU A 340 51.31 55.45 -6.15
N ALA A 341 52.21 56.14 -6.87
CA ALA A 341 53.63 55.93 -7.11
C ALA A 341 54.12 55.03 -8.27
N GLY A 342 54.75 55.67 -9.26
CA GLY A 342 56.13 55.31 -9.60
C GLY A 342 56.49 55.14 -11.08
N ARG A 343 56.91 56.26 -11.71
CA ARG A 343 57.75 56.43 -12.91
C ARG A 343 57.25 55.91 -14.27
#